data_AF-A0A2W4MJ72-F1
#
_entry.id   AF-A0A2W4MJ72-F1
#
_cell.length_a   1.000
_cell.length_b   1.000
_cell.length_c   1.000
_cell.angle_alpha   90.00
_cell.angle_beta   90.00
_cell.angle_gamma   90.00
#
_symmetry.space_group_name_H-M   'P 1'
#
loop_
_entity.id
_entity.type
_entity.pdbx_description
1 polymer ?
#
loop_
_entity_poly.entity_id
_entity_poly.type
_entity_poly.pdbx_seq_one_letter_code
_entity_poly.pdbx_strand_id
1 'polypeptide(L)'
;MAELQRQARERLAQHLGVDPESLTLQQSESQEWPDTSLGCPAPDVTYAQVIIPGYRLTFSDGSETYLVHTSLSASPGEPLVFCDDGSPVNLGLPEPTPVIDESSRPAVDRAKADLAQFLNISPDEIEVIQVQPVDWNDTSLGCAQPDTTYLQVITPGYQVVLRAAGNTYTYHTDSGANVVRCTTPG
;
A
#
# COMPACT_ATOMS: atom_id res chain seq x y z
N MET A 1 5.34 -16.43 -11.29
CA MET A 1 5.40 -17.65 -10.46
C MET A 1 6.70 -17.83 -9.72
N ALA A 2 7.85 -18.05 -10.38
CA ALA A 2 9.12 -18.26 -9.67
C ALA A 2 9.52 -17.10 -8.75
N GLU A 3 9.27 -15.85 -9.19
CA GLU A 3 9.49 -14.65 -8.37
C GLU A 3 8.65 -14.65 -7.09
N LEU A 4 7.34 -14.89 -7.22
CA LEU A 4 6.39 -14.94 -6.11
C LEU A 4 6.79 -16.01 -5.08
N GLN A 5 7.17 -17.21 -5.55
CA GLN A 5 7.64 -18.29 -4.67
C GLN A 5 8.92 -17.92 -3.92
N ARG A 6 9.86 -17.24 -4.59
CA ARG A 6 11.09 -16.75 -3.96
C ARG A 6 10.78 -15.71 -2.89
N GLN A 7 9.97 -14.71 -3.22
CA GLN A 7 9.57 -13.66 -2.28
C GLN A 7 8.83 -14.24 -1.07
N ALA A 8 7.86 -15.14 -1.29
CA ALA A 8 7.14 -15.80 -0.21
C ALA A 8 8.09 -16.54 0.74
N ARG A 9 9.08 -17.26 0.20
CA ARG A 9 10.09 -17.95 0.99
C ARG A 9 10.95 -17.00 1.80
N GLU A 10 11.46 -15.94 1.18
CA GLU A 10 12.30 -14.93 1.84
C GLU A 10 11.56 -14.24 2.99
N ARG A 11 10.28 -13.89 2.78
CA ARG A 11 9.45 -13.24 3.80
C ARG A 11 9.09 -14.17 4.95
N LEU A 12 8.73 -15.42 4.63
CA LEU A 12 8.46 -16.43 5.65
C LEU A 12 9.71 -16.71 6.47
N ALA A 13 10.87 -16.86 5.84
CA ALA A 13 12.15 -17.06 6.52
C ALA A 13 12.49 -15.89 7.44
N GLN A 14 12.29 -14.65 6.98
CA GLN A 14 12.50 -13.45 7.78
C GLN A 14 11.59 -13.42 9.02
N HIS A 15 10.32 -13.80 8.87
CA HIS A 15 9.37 -13.86 9.99
C HIS A 15 9.74 -14.94 11.00
N LEU A 16 10.12 -16.13 10.53
CA LEU A 16 10.52 -17.26 11.38
C LEU A 16 11.94 -17.10 11.98
N GLY A 17 12.73 -16.15 11.46
CA GLY A 17 14.13 -15.96 11.87
C GLY A 17 15.07 -17.08 11.41
N VAL A 18 14.77 -17.72 10.28
CA VAL A 18 15.55 -18.84 9.71
C VAL A 18 16.20 -18.46 8.37
N ASP A 19 17.08 -19.32 7.86
CA ASP A 19 17.68 -19.15 6.54
C ASP A 19 16.67 -19.48 5.43
N PRO A 20 16.53 -18.66 4.37
CA PRO A 20 15.57 -18.94 3.30
C PRO A 20 15.87 -20.24 2.54
N GLU A 21 17.11 -20.73 2.51
CA GLU A 21 17.44 -22.01 1.87
C GLU A 21 17.03 -23.21 2.73
N SER A 22 16.77 -23.03 4.03
CA SER A 22 16.22 -24.12 4.86
C SER A 22 14.74 -24.40 4.57
N LEU A 23 14.03 -23.47 3.92
CA LEU A 23 12.62 -23.63 3.56
C LEU A 23 12.45 -24.20 2.14
N THR A 24 12.02 -25.45 2.05
CA THR A 24 11.74 -26.11 0.78
C THR A 24 10.29 -25.92 0.38
N LEU A 25 10.03 -25.48 -0.86
CA LEU A 25 8.67 -25.45 -1.43
C LEU A 25 8.25 -26.89 -1.77
N GLN A 26 7.29 -27.42 -1.02
CA GLN A 26 6.73 -28.76 -1.25
C GLN A 26 5.59 -28.74 -2.27
N GLN A 27 4.71 -27.73 -2.18
CA GLN A 27 3.52 -27.64 -3.02
C GLN A 27 3.20 -26.19 -3.40
N SER A 28 2.68 -26.00 -4.62
CA SER A 28 2.22 -24.72 -5.15
C SER A 28 0.96 -24.95 -5.98
N GLU A 29 -0.18 -24.49 -5.49
CA GLU A 29 -1.49 -24.68 -6.13
C GLU A 29 -2.13 -23.33 -6.44
N SER A 30 -2.71 -23.18 -7.63
CA SER A 30 -3.58 -22.04 -7.93
C SER A 30 -4.91 -22.20 -7.19
N GLN A 31 -5.37 -21.14 -6.54
CA GLN A 31 -6.61 -21.12 -5.78
C GLN A 31 -7.43 -19.87 -6.12
N GLU A 32 -8.75 -20.02 -6.15
CA GLU A 32 -9.69 -18.90 -6.12
C GLU A 32 -10.20 -18.76 -4.69
N TRP A 33 -9.86 -17.66 -4.03
CA TRP A 33 -10.26 -17.35 -2.68
C TRP A 33 -11.65 -16.71 -2.70
N PRO A 34 -12.61 -17.15 -1.88
CA PRO A 34 -13.98 -16.65 -1.93
C PRO A 34 -14.13 -15.23 -1.34
N ASP A 35 -13.15 -14.76 -0.58
CA ASP A 35 -13.17 -13.47 0.09
C ASP A 35 -11.75 -12.92 0.32
N THR A 36 -11.69 -11.70 0.87
CA THR A 36 -10.43 -10.99 1.15
C THR A 36 -9.59 -11.58 2.28
N SER A 37 -10.01 -12.66 2.94
CA SER A 37 -9.18 -13.37 3.93
C SER A 37 -8.09 -14.22 3.28
N LEU A 38 -8.19 -14.45 1.96
CA LEU A 38 -7.34 -15.39 1.23
C LEU A 38 -7.30 -16.77 1.88
N GLY A 39 -8.42 -17.21 2.48
CA GLY A 39 -8.54 -18.52 3.10
C GLY A 39 -7.88 -18.65 4.49
N CYS A 40 -7.49 -17.55 5.13
CA CYS A 40 -7.06 -17.53 6.53
C CYS A 40 -7.72 -16.38 7.31
N PRO A 41 -9.01 -16.51 7.68
CA PRO A 41 -9.74 -15.45 8.36
C PRO A 41 -9.34 -15.33 9.84
N ALA A 42 -9.05 -14.11 10.28
CA ALA A 42 -8.92 -13.79 11.69
C ALA A 42 -10.28 -13.89 12.41
N PRO A 43 -10.31 -14.32 13.69
CA PRO A 43 -11.53 -14.36 14.46
C PRO A 43 -12.16 -12.96 14.59
N ASP A 44 -13.49 -12.90 14.59
CA ASP A 44 -14.29 -11.67 14.72
C ASP A 44 -14.08 -10.61 13.61
N VAL A 45 -13.42 -10.96 12.51
CA VAL A 45 -13.25 -10.08 11.34
C VAL A 45 -14.25 -10.45 10.25
N THR A 46 -14.94 -9.43 9.71
CA THR A 46 -15.80 -9.60 8.53
C THR A 46 -14.99 -9.28 7.27
N TYR A 47 -14.96 -10.22 6.33
CA TYR A 47 -14.20 -10.10 5.08
C TYR A 47 -15.11 -9.75 3.91
N ALA A 48 -14.60 -8.93 2.98
CA ALA A 48 -15.33 -8.57 1.78
C ALA A 48 -15.43 -9.80 0.87
N GLN A 49 -16.64 -10.08 0.41
CA GLN A 49 -16.97 -11.26 -0.39
C GLN A 49 -16.59 -11.03 -1.86
N VAL A 50 -15.29 -11.13 -2.14
CA VAL A 50 -14.70 -10.92 -3.46
C VAL A 50 -13.88 -12.13 -3.82
N ILE A 51 -14.11 -12.69 -5.01
CA ILE A 51 -13.31 -13.80 -5.51
C ILE A 51 -11.93 -13.28 -5.92
N ILE A 52 -10.89 -13.70 -5.19
CA ILE A 52 -9.50 -13.30 -5.46
C ILE A 52 -8.75 -14.52 -5.99
N PRO A 53 -8.30 -14.53 -7.25
CA PRO A 53 -7.42 -15.58 -7.72
C PRO A 53 -6.02 -15.43 -7.10
N GLY A 54 -5.34 -16.54 -6.88
CA GLY A 54 -4.05 -16.55 -6.20
C GLY A 54 -3.43 -17.93 -6.06
N TYR A 55 -2.56 -18.09 -5.07
CA TYR A 55 -1.81 -19.34 -4.84
C TYR A 55 -1.77 -19.75 -3.38
N ARG A 56 -1.94 -21.05 -3.13
CA ARG A 56 -1.59 -21.71 -1.87
C ARG A 56 -0.22 -22.36 -2.01
N LEU A 57 0.74 -21.90 -1.23
CA LEU A 57 2.10 -22.41 -1.17
C LEU A 57 2.31 -23.17 0.13
N THR A 58 2.96 -24.33 0.06
CA THR A 58 3.36 -25.11 1.23
C THR A 58 4.87 -25.17 1.29
N PHE A 59 5.44 -24.57 2.33
CA PHE A 59 6.87 -24.64 2.64
C PHE A 59 7.12 -25.62 3.79
N SER A 60 8.32 -26.18 3.87
CA SER A 60 8.74 -27.00 5.02
C SER A 60 10.22 -26.79 5.30
N ASP A 61 10.58 -26.79 6.58
CA ASP A 61 11.98 -26.85 7.05
C ASP A 61 12.44 -28.27 7.39
N GLY A 62 11.61 -29.28 7.07
CA GLY A 62 11.83 -30.68 7.41
C GLY A 62 11.26 -31.12 8.77
N SER A 63 10.90 -30.18 9.65
CA SER A 63 10.24 -30.45 10.93
C SER A 63 8.77 -30.06 10.89
N GLU A 64 8.48 -28.88 10.34
CA GLU A 64 7.14 -28.29 10.27
C GLU A 64 6.78 -27.92 8.84
N THR A 65 5.49 -27.64 8.62
CA THR A 65 4.95 -27.21 7.33
C THR A 65 4.23 -25.88 7.50
N TYR A 66 4.52 -24.94 6.61
CA TYR A 66 4.04 -23.57 6.66
C TYR A 66 3.18 -23.28 5.44
N LEU A 67 1.95 -22.83 5.66
CA LEU A 67 1.00 -22.50 4.60
C LEU A 67 1.00 -21.00 4.32
N VAL A 68 1.36 -20.63 3.10
CA VAL A 68 1.37 -19.23 2.64
C VAL A 68 0.35 -19.05 1.54
N HIS A 69 -0.57 -18.11 1.70
CA HIS A 69 -1.62 -17.76 0.76
C HIS A 69 -1.31 -16.40 0.13
N THR A 70 -1.43 -16.30 -1.19
CA THR A 70 -1.15 -15.07 -1.95
C THR A 70 -2.27 -14.79 -2.94
N SER A 71 -2.38 -13.53 -3.39
CA SER A 71 -3.04 -13.15 -4.64
C SER A 71 -2.17 -13.50 -5.86
N LEU A 72 -2.69 -13.26 -7.08
CA LEU A 72 -1.96 -13.53 -8.32
C LEU A 72 -0.73 -12.63 -8.55
N SER A 73 -0.71 -11.42 -7.98
CA SER A 73 0.40 -10.49 -8.22
C SER A 73 1.44 -10.54 -7.09
N ALA A 74 2.69 -10.33 -7.48
CA ALA A 74 3.85 -10.26 -6.58
C ALA A 74 4.31 -8.81 -6.42
N SER A 75 3.39 -7.86 -6.57
CA SER A 75 3.68 -6.44 -6.40
C SER A 75 3.97 -6.12 -4.93
N PRO A 76 4.84 -5.13 -4.65
CA PRO A 76 4.98 -4.58 -3.31
C PRO A 76 3.62 -4.15 -2.76
N GLY A 77 3.27 -4.60 -1.55
CA GLY A 77 1.97 -4.33 -0.93
C GLY A 77 0.86 -5.33 -1.26
N GLU A 78 1.09 -6.31 -2.16
CA GLU A 78 0.14 -7.42 -2.34
C GLU A 78 0.11 -8.30 -1.09
N PRO A 79 -1.08 -8.81 -0.72
CA PRO A 79 -1.24 -9.63 0.47
C PRO A 79 -0.52 -10.97 0.33
N LEU A 80 0.46 -11.17 1.22
CA LEU A 80 1.16 -12.44 1.41
C LEU A 80 0.86 -12.88 2.84
N VAL A 81 0.02 -13.90 3.00
CA VAL A 81 -0.52 -14.30 4.30
C VAL A 81 0.06 -15.65 4.69
N PHE A 82 0.81 -15.70 5.79
CA PHE A 82 1.14 -16.96 6.43
C PHE A 82 0.02 -17.33 7.40
N CYS A 83 -0.56 -18.51 7.23
CA CYS A 83 -1.63 -18.97 8.10
C CYS A 83 -1.04 -19.83 9.23
N ASP A 84 -0.85 -19.21 10.39
CA ASP A 84 -0.27 -19.83 11.58
C ASP A 84 -1.39 -20.30 12.51
N ASP A 85 -1.63 -21.61 12.57
CA ASP A 85 -2.69 -22.22 13.39
C ASP A 85 -4.09 -21.55 13.23
N GLY A 86 -4.41 -21.13 12.00
CA GLY A 86 -5.67 -20.44 11.67
C GLY A 86 -5.65 -18.93 11.92
N SER A 87 -4.52 -18.37 12.35
CA SER A 87 -4.32 -16.93 12.49
C SER A 87 -3.54 -16.37 11.29
N PRO A 88 -4.08 -15.36 10.58
CA PRO A 88 -3.36 -14.76 9.47
C PRO A 88 -2.23 -13.86 9.96
N VAL A 89 -1.01 -14.17 9.55
CA VAL A 89 0.17 -13.32 9.66
C VAL A 89 0.42 -12.66 8.31
N ASN A 90 0.35 -11.33 8.26
CA ASN A 90 0.70 -10.60 7.05
C ASN A 90 2.22 -10.51 6.90
N LEU A 91 2.74 -11.21 5.90
CA LEU A 91 4.14 -11.24 5.48
C LEU A 91 4.41 -10.33 4.28
N GLY A 92 3.41 -9.56 3.83
CA GLY A 92 3.58 -8.54 2.82
C GLY A 92 4.66 -7.53 3.24
N LEU A 93 5.24 -6.86 2.24
CA LEU A 93 6.05 -5.68 2.53
C LEU A 93 5.18 -4.70 3.34
N PRO A 94 5.69 -4.07 4.42
CA PRO A 94 5.08 -2.83 4.85
C PRO A 94 5.01 -1.92 3.62
N GLU A 95 3.89 -1.23 3.41
CA GLU A 95 3.77 -0.27 2.31
C GLU A 95 5.07 0.54 2.24
N PRO A 96 5.68 0.70 1.05
CA PRO A 96 6.97 1.37 0.95
C PRO A 96 6.85 2.71 1.67
N THR A 97 7.63 2.88 2.75
CA THR A 97 7.63 4.14 3.50
C THR A 97 7.83 5.25 2.49
N PRO A 98 6.94 6.24 2.44
CA PRO A 98 7.02 7.27 1.43
C PRO A 98 8.38 7.94 1.54
N VAL A 99 9.12 7.91 0.44
CA VAL A 99 10.44 8.51 0.38
C VAL A 99 10.26 10.01 0.30
N ILE A 100 10.50 10.69 1.42
CA ILE A 100 10.48 12.15 1.48
C ILE A 100 11.90 12.66 1.27
N ASP A 101 12.22 12.96 0.02
CA ASP A 101 13.47 13.59 -0.36
C ASP A 101 13.41 15.12 -0.19
N GLU A 102 14.54 15.80 -0.38
CA GLU A 102 14.61 17.26 -0.19
C GLU A 102 13.73 18.06 -1.15
N SER A 103 13.46 17.53 -2.34
CA SER A 103 12.65 18.21 -3.36
C SER A 103 11.15 18.08 -3.09
N SER A 104 10.72 17.00 -2.43
CA SER A 104 9.32 16.76 -2.07
C SER A 104 8.94 17.24 -0.67
N ARG A 105 9.92 17.41 0.24
CA ARG A 105 9.70 17.88 1.62
C ARG A 105 8.83 19.14 1.73
N PRO A 106 9.04 20.22 0.94
CA PRO A 106 8.18 21.41 1.01
C PRO A 106 6.73 21.13 0.64
N ALA A 107 6.47 20.21 -0.29
CA ALA A 107 5.12 19.83 -0.69
C ALA A 107 4.40 19.08 0.44
N VAL A 108 5.13 18.15 1.10
CA VAL A 108 4.62 17.40 2.25
C VAL A 108 4.31 18.31 3.43
N ASP A 109 5.22 19.21 3.79
CA ASP A 109 5.04 20.11 4.93
C ASP A 109 3.81 21.01 4.74
N ARG A 110 3.59 21.52 3.52
CA ARG A 110 2.40 22.30 3.17
C ARG A 110 1.12 21.48 3.25
N ALA A 111 1.12 20.27 2.70
CA ALA A 111 -0.03 19.38 2.74
C ALA A 111 -0.40 18.99 4.19
N LYS A 112 0.60 18.68 5.03
CA LYS A 112 0.39 18.40 6.46
C LYS A 112 -0.13 19.63 7.20
N ALA A 113 0.40 20.82 6.92
CA ALA A 113 -0.06 22.05 7.55
C ALA A 113 -1.52 22.38 7.20
N ASP A 114 -1.91 22.23 5.93
CA ASP A 114 -3.30 22.42 5.50
C ASP A 114 -4.24 21.40 6.16
N LEU A 115 -3.86 20.12 6.16
CA LEU A 115 -4.68 19.06 6.75
C LEU A 115 -4.82 19.22 8.28
N ALA A 116 -3.74 19.61 8.96
CA ALA A 116 -3.74 19.88 10.39
C ALA A 116 -4.70 21.03 10.74
N GLN A 117 -4.71 22.10 9.94
CA GLN A 117 -5.65 23.21 10.10
C GLN A 117 -7.08 22.78 9.82
N PHE A 118 -7.30 21.97 8.78
CA PHE A 118 -8.63 21.51 8.42
C PHE A 118 -9.27 20.59 9.47
N LEU A 119 -8.50 19.66 10.01
CA LEU A 119 -8.97 18.72 11.03
C LEU A 119 -8.82 19.25 12.46
N ASN A 120 -8.14 20.39 12.64
CA ASN A 120 -7.79 20.96 13.93
C ASN A 120 -7.04 19.94 14.83
N ILE A 121 -6.04 19.29 14.27
CA ILE A 121 -5.16 18.30 14.92
C ILE A 121 -3.69 18.71 14.82
N SER A 122 -2.79 18.03 15.55
CA SER A 122 -1.36 18.25 15.40
C SER A 122 -0.85 17.69 14.05
N PRO A 123 0.09 18.36 13.35
CA PRO A 123 0.74 17.78 12.17
C PRO A 123 1.51 16.48 12.48
N ASP A 124 1.85 16.21 13.74
CA ASP A 124 2.45 14.94 14.16
C ASP A 124 1.44 13.78 14.15
N GLU A 125 0.14 14.06 14.20
CA GLU A 125 -0.94 13.05 14.10
C GLU A 125 -1.26 12.68 12.64
N ILE A 126 -0.54 13.29 11.68
CA ILE A 126 -0.74 13.10 10.26
C ILE A 126 0.36 12.21 9.70
N GLU A 127 -0.05 11.04 9.23
CA GLU A 127 0.79 10.06 8.57
C GLU A 127 0.88 10.40 7.07
N VAL A 128 2.10 10.38 6.52
CA VAL A 128 2.29 10.45 5.07
C VAL A 128 2.23 9.01 4.55
N ILE A 129 1.40 8.78 3.55
CA ILE A 129 1.19 7.45 2.95
C ILE A 129 1.94 7.34 1.62
N GLN A 130 1.90 8.39 0.81
CA GLN A 130 2.53 8.39 -0.51
C GLN A 130 2.96 9.80 -0.91
N VAL A 131 4.11 9.90 -1.58
CA VAL A 131 4.57 11.11 -2.24
C VAL A 131 5.16 10.75 -3.59
N GLN A 132 4.66 11.36 -4.65
CA GLN A 132 5.14 11.10 -6.00
C GLN A 132 5.22 12.39 -6.82
N PRO A 133 6.27 12.58 -7.63
CA PRO A 133 6.31 13.67 -8.60
C PRO A 133 5.27 13.43 -9.70
N VAL A 134 4.55 14.48 -10.08
CA VAL A 134 3.52 14.45 -11.13
C VAL A 134 3.66 15.69 -12.01
N ASP A 135 3.59 15.48 -13.32
CA ASP A 135 3.44 16.56 -14.30
C ASP A 135 1.95 16.76 -14.61
N TRP A 136 1.38 17.80 -14.05
CA TRP A 136 -0.04 18.13 -14.22
C TRP A 136 -0.28 18.71 -15.61
N ASN A 137 -1.35 18.29 -16.30
CA ASN A 137 -1.61 18.72 -17.67
C ASN A 137 -2.10 20.19 -17.78
N ASP A 138 -2.49 20.78 -16.67
CA ASP A 138 -2.94 22.16 -16.56
C ASP A 138 -2.70 22.72 -15.15
N THR A 139 -2.98 24.02 -15.00
CA THR A 139 -2.85 24.76 -13.74
C THR A 139 -3.91 24.42 -12.67
N SER A 140 -4.84 23.50 -12.94
CA SER A 140 -5.75 22.97 -11.91
C SER A 140 -5.08 21.94 -11.01
N LEU A 141 -3.87 21.50 -11.37
CA LEU A 141 -3.14 20.43 -10.70
C LEU A 141 -3.98 19.15 -10.59
N GLY A 142 -4.80 18.86 -11.62
CA GLY A 142 -5.70 17.71 -11.65
C GLY A 142 -6.98 17.85 -10.82
N CYS A 143 -7.22 19.00 -10.19
CA CYS A 143 -8.36 19.22 -9.28
C CYS A 143 -9.16 20.45 -9.70
N ALA A 144 -9.61 20.42 -10.95
CA ALA A 144 -10.40 21.48 -11.57
C ALA A 144 -11.73 21.70 -10.84
N GLN A 145 -11.97 22.96 -10.47
CA GLN A 145 -13.24 23.40 -9.93
C GLN A 145 -14.20 23.82 -11.06
N PRO A 146 -15.51 23.56 -10.90
CA PRO A 146 -16.51 24.07 -11.83
C PRO A 146 -16.42 25.60 -11.92
N ASP A 147 -16.71 26.14 -13.10
CA ASP A 147 -16.72 27.58 -13.39
C ASP A 147 -15.34 28.29 -13.30
N THR A 148 -14.24 27.54 -13.24
CA THR A 148 -12.88 28.10 -13.29
C THR A 148 -12.19 27.78 -14.61
N THR A 149 -11.56 28.79 -15.23
CA THR A 149 -10.74 28.60 -16.44
C THR A 149 -9.28 28.37 -16.03
N TYR A 150 -8.74 27.21 -16.40
CA TYR A 150 -7.35 26.86 -16.14
C TYR A 150 -6.50 26.97 -17.40
N LEU A 151 -5.25 27.41 -17.25
CA LEU A 151 -4.26 27.41 -18.33
C LEU A 151 -3.79 25.98 -18.59
N GLN A 152 -3.79 25.59 -19.87
CA GLN A 152 -3.31 24.29 -20.35
C GLN A 152 -1.77 24.30 -20.49
N VAL A 153 -1.09 24.32 -19.35
CA VAL A 153 0.36 24.29 -19.26
C VAL A 153 0.77 23.12 -18.39
N ILE A 154 1.73 22.32 -18.89
CA ILE A 154 2.33 21.24 -18.10
C ILE A 154 3.00 21.86 -16.87
N THR A 155 2.48 21.54 -15.68
CA THR A 155 2.92 22.10 -14.42
C THR A 155 3.53 20.98 -13.56
N PRO A 156 4.86 20.93 -13.41
CA PRO A 156 5.51 19.95 -12.54
C PRO A 156 5.14 20.18 -11.08
N GLY A 157 4.98 19.10 -10.33
CA GLY A 157 4.53 19.14 -8.96
C GLY A 157 4.58 17.80 -8.25
N TYR A 158 3.83 17.67 -7.16
CA TYR A 158 3.75 16.44 -6.37
C TYR A 158 2.31 16.06 -6.04
N GLN A 159 2.03 14.77 -6.01
CA GLN A 159 0.85 14.21 -5.36
C GLN A 159 1.28 13.64 -4.01
N VAL A 160 0.67 14.14 -2.95
CA VAL A 160 0.89 13.76 -1.55
C VAL A 160 -0.39 13.15 -1.01
N VAL A 161 -0.31 11.93 -0.49
CA VAL A 161 -1.41 11.22 0.15
C VAL A 161 -1.14 11.15 1.64
N LEU A 162 -2.07 11.67 2.45
CA LEU A 162 -1.98 11.76 3.89
C LEU A 162 -3.08 10.93 4.54
N ARG A 163 -2.82 10.37 5.72
CA ARG A 163 -3.83 9.70 6.55
C ARG A 163 -3.92 10.38 7.90
N ALA A 164 -5.14 10.69 8.33
CA ALA A 164 -5.43 11.29 9.62
C ALA A 164 -6.83 10.89 10.08
N ALA A 165 -6.99 10.60 11.37
CA ALA A 165 -8.26 10.19 11.97
C ALA A 165 -8.98 9.05 11.19
N GLY A 166 -8.21 8.08 10.67
CA GLY A 166 -8.73 6.94 9.90
C GLY A 166 -9.19 7.26 8.47
N ASN A 167 -9.03 8.50 7.99
CA ASN A 167 -9.37 8.92 6.64
C ASN A 167 -8.12 9.25 5.83
N THR A 168 -8.21 9.06 4.51
CA THR A 168 -7.13 9.38 3.56
C THR A 168 -7.47 10.67 2.80
N TYR A 169 -6.48 11.55 2.66
CA TYR A 169 -6.60 12.86 2.00
C TYR A 169 -5.54 12.99 0.92
N THR A 170 -5.95 13.32 -0.29
CA THR A 170 -5.06 13.53 -1.43
C THR A 170 -4.84 15.01 -1.67
N TYR A 171 -3.57 15.40 -1.77
CA TYR A 171 -3.10 16.76 -1.97
C TYR A 171 -2.23 16.83 -3.21
N HIS A 172 -2.51 17.78 -4.09
CA HIS A 172 -1.72 18.05 -5.28
C HIS A 172 -1.01 19.39 -5.11
N THR A 173 0.28 19.44 -5.39
CA THR A 173 1.09 20.65 -5.32
C THR A 173 1.74 20.93 -6.66
N ASP A 174 2.12 22.18 -6.90
CA ASP A 174 3.06 22.54 -7.95
C ASP A 174 4.50 22.59 -7.41
N SER A 175 5.45 22.90 -8.30
CA SER A 175 6.85 23.19 -7.97
C SER A 175 7.05 24.50 -7.19
N GLY A 176 5.99 25.30 -7.05
CA GLY A 176 5.97 26.54 -6.28
C GLY A 176 5.44 26.34 -4.87
N ALA A 177 4.47 27.17 -4.49
CA ALA A 177 3.87 27.19 -3.15
C ALA A 177 2.40 26.74 -3.13
N ASN A 178 1.83 26.35 -4.28
CA ASN A 178 0.42 26.02 -4.35
C ASN A 178 0.19 24.59 -3.86
N VAL A 179 -0.85 24.42 -3.05
CA VAL A 179 -1.32 23.13 -2.54
C VAL A 179 -2.84 23.10 -2.66
N VAL A 180 -3.36 22.04 -3.27
CA VAL A 180 -4.79 21.85 -3.52
C VAL A 180 -5.20 20.51 -2.95
N ARG A 181 -6.18 20.50 -2.05
CA ARG A 181 -6.79 19.26 -1.58
C ARG A 181 -7.83 18.78 -2.58
N CYS A 182 -7.68 17.55 -3.04
CA CYS A 182 -8.54 16.95 -4.04
C CYS A 182 -9.56 16.04 -3.35
N THR A 183 -10.84 16.39 -3.46
CA THR A 183 -11.94 15.66 -2.84
C THR A 183 -12.66 14.71 -3.79
N THR A 184 -12.19 14.62 -5.04
CA THR A 184 -12.82 13.74 -6.04
C THR A 184 -12.28 12.32 -5.86
N PRO A 185 -13.12 11.32 -5.55
CA PRO A 185 -12.73 9.93 -5.77
C PRO A 185 -12.51 9.75 -7.27
N GLY A 186 -11.31 9.31 -7.64
CA GLY A 186 -11.04 8.85 -9.01
C GLY A 186 -11.89 7.65 -9.38
#